data_AF-A0AAD8TPC7-F1
#
_entry.id   AF-A0AAD8TPC7-F1
#
_cell.length_a   1.000
_cell.length_b   1.000
_cell.length_c   1.000
_cell.angle_alpha   90.00
_cell.angle_beta   90.00
_cell.angle_gamma   90.00
#
_symmetry.space_group_name_H-M   'P 1'
#
loop_
_entity.id
_entity.type
_entity.pdbx_description
1 polymer ?
#
loop_
_entity_poly.entity_id
_entity_poly.type
_entity_poly.pdbx_seq_one_letter_code
_entity_poly.pdbx_strand_id
1 'polypeptide(L)'
;MASPKLAAGDGNYDFHLRSLSAASRDSAAAADPASDPNLLQSVRMVFEMCKEAKGANDEMVARAFPVMSKLFQRCAAAPTLSTASTGVLLLTILQFFLDFGEAVLHDADGSLKTFFRSCLSREFADPIVAERTLEFLIMNKMKILSCFPTLVPQFFPLLLKLIASNGERLDNKFSEVLPLMMSAGSFLPLFLSLMDLPMLVVALEKVERSSGTLIGSSLATIQKSAAPEMLLALMDEAYTGSAIEDQSGNSGSDDSGPLDLADPMFLDLLKDENDGIAAKHWTSPTISSTLQAALNSPQSDRLKQSLKMAPHFLSVYFATALRDVNNSLLCALIPVVMSRYAAMFPDKDFSFKVRKRLSDFLLSAFQRSPDIIALLKKPITDRLGEAHGNPAKTELALHLCWAIGEHGAGGINHKDVAREIFENLELLLYENLATSRLGLSQEPGFDSMGATSRKSSQARLLCFVVTAIAKLATCHNELLPRARVSLAKVARSRTLDRRVWQRACDYLGLMNEPAICLSVLGPSTAQENGPGIVNWSEGGTKMVAHIPFYLLAEQKGPPSHDFSYADLLPAE
;
A
#
# COMPACT_ATOMS: atom_id res chain seq x y z
N MET A 1 7.24 -75.68 9.82
CA MET A 1 6.99 -74.53 10.71
C MET A 1 7.81 -73.37 10.15
N ALA A 2 7.24 -72.55 9.25
CA ALA A 2 6.33 -71.43 9.54
C ALA A 2 7.02 -70.45 10.53
N SER A 3 7.34 -69.20 10.19
CA SER A 3 6.53 -68.23 9.46
C SER A 3 7.36 -67.18 8.68
N PRO A 4 6.73 -66.45 7.74
CA PRO A 4 7.39 -65.71 6.67
C PRO A 4 7.67 -64.24 7.03
N LYS A 5 8.83 -63.75 6.59
CA LYS A 5 9.06 -62.32 6.35
C LYS A 5 8.20 -61.91 5.15
N LEU A 6 7.02 -61.33 5.41
CA LEU A 6 6.13 -60.80 4.38
C LEU A 6 5.82 -59.33 4.70
N ALA A 7 6.28 -58.46 3.80
CA ALA A 7 5.61 -57.24 3.32
C ALA A 7 4.55 -56.61 4.26
N ALA A 8 4.98 -55.83 5.26
CA ALA A 8 4.06 -55.04 6.09
C ALA A 8 3.87 -53.58 5.62
N GLY A 9 4.71 -53.08 4.70
CA GLY A 9 4.56 -51.72 4.13
C GLY A 9 3.70 -51.66 2.87
N ASP A 10 3.83 -52.64 1.99
CA ASP A 10 3.25 -52.61 0.62
C ASP A 10 1.71 -52.78 0.63
N GLY A 11 1.18 -53.59 1.57
CA GLY A 11 -0.25 -53.82 1.70
C GLY A 11 -1.05 -52.59 2.17
N ASN A 12 -0.41 -51.68 2.91
CA ASN A 12 -1.05 -50.45 3.38
C ASN A 12 -1.03 -49.36 2.29
N TYR A 13 0.07 -49.26 1.56
CA TYR A 13 0.19 -48.35 0.42
C TYR A 13 -0.82 -48.69 -0.68
N ASP A 14 -0.89 -49.95 -1.10
CA ASP A 14 -1.83 -50.41 -2.11
C ASP A 14 -3.30 -50.23 -1.69
N PHE A 15 -3.60 -50.38 -0.39
CA PHE A 15 -4.94 -50.14 0.14
C PHE A 15 -5.34 -48.67 -0.04
N HIS A 16 -4.48 -47.73 0.40
CA HIS A 16 -4.76 -46.31 0.23
C HIS A 16 -4.79 -45.91 -1.26
N LEU A 17 -3.89 -46.43 -2.09
CA LEU A 17 -3.87 -46.16 -3.53
C LEU A 17 -5.16 -46.64 -4.22
N ARG A 18 -5.68 -47.82 -3.86
CA ARG A 18 -6.96 -48.33 -4.37
C ARG A 18 -8.15 -47.48 -3.93
N SER A 19 -8.14 -47.03 -2.68
CA SER A 19 -9.16 -46.10 -2.15
C SER A 19 -9.19 -44.78 -2.94
N LEU A 20 -8.01 -44.19 -3.15
CA LEU A 20 -7.86 -42.98 -3.96
C LEU A 20 -8.27 -43.21 -5.43
N SER A 21 -7.91 -44.36 -6.00
CA SER A 21 -8.33 -44.72 -7.37
C SER A 21 -9.84 -44.83 -7.49
N ALA A 22 -10.52 -45.44 -6.51
CA ALA A 22 -11.98 -45.52 -6.49
C ALA A 22 -12.62 -44.12 -6.41
N ALA A 23 -12.07 -43.24 -5.57
CA ALA A 23 -12.50 -41.84 -5.45
C ALA A 23 -12.17 -41.00 -6.69
N SER A 24 -11.23 -41.42 -7.55
CA SER A 24 -10.88 -40.71 -8.79
C SER A 24 -11.76 -41.09 -10.01
N ARG A 25 -12.64 -42.09 -9.90
CA ARG A 25 -13.46 -42.57 -11.02
C ARG A 25 -14.69 -41.68 -11.27
N ASP A 26 -14.89 -41.29 -12.53
CA ASP A 26 -16.08 -40.59 -13.01
C ASP A 26 -17.29 -41.53 -13.01
N SER A 27 -18.07 -41.52 -11.93
CA SER A 27 -19.38 -42.16 -11.88
C SER A 27 -20.42 -41.14 -11.46
N ALA A 28 -21.55 -41.09 -12.17
CA ALA A 28 -22.70 -40.24 -11.85
C ALA A 28 -23.31 -40.53 -10.46
N ALA A 29 -22.94 -41.65 -9.83
CA ALA A 29 -23.35 -42.04 -8.48
C ALA A 29 -22.26 -41.83 -7.41
N ALA A 30 -21.09 -41.33 -7.79
CA ALA A 30 -20.01 -41.12 -6.84
C ALA A 30 -20.28 -39.85 -6.00
N ALA A 31 -20.33 -40.03 -4.68
CA ALA A 31 -20.41 -38.94 -3.73
C ALA A 31 -19.32 -37.90 -3.99
N ASP A 32 -19.61 -36.65 -3.62
CA ASP A 32 -18.66 -35.55 -3.69
C ASP A 32 -17.35 -35.96 -2.97
N PRO A 33 -16.19 -35.96 -3.67
CA PRO A 33 -14.93 -36.44 -3.10
C PRO A 33 -14.54 -35.71 -1.80
N ALA A 34 -15.00 -34.47 -1.60
CA ALA A 34 -14.76 -33.73 -0.37
C ALA A 34 -15.60 -34.21 0.83
N SER A 35 -16.66 -34.99 0.60
CA SER A 35 -17.53 -35.54 1.65
C SER A 35 -16.98 -36.80 2.32
N ASP A 36 -15.91 -37.43 1.79
CA ASP A 36 -15.27 -38.59 2.41
C ASP A 36 -14.09 -38.14 3.32
N PRO A 37 -14.25 -38.16 4.65
CA PRO A 37 -13.19 -37.75 5.58
C PRO A 37 -11.95 -38.64 5.50
N ASN A 38 -12.08 -39.88 4.99
CA ASN A 38 -10.97 -40.82 4.85
C ASN A 38 -10.09 -40.53 3.63
N LEU A 39 -10.59 -39.71 2.69
CA LEU A 39 -9.87 -39.39 1.47
C LEU A 39 -8.63 -38.55 1.74
N LEU A 40 -8.78 -37.47 2.53
CA LEU A 40 -7.66 -36.63 2.96
C LEU A 40 -6.60 -37.43 3.73
N GLN A 41 -7.05 -38.32 4.61
CA GLN A 41 -6.12 -39.19 5.35
C GLN A 41 -5.38 -40.14 4.41
N SER A 42 -6.07 -40.73 3.42
CA SER A 42 -5.44 -41.61 2.44
C SER A 42 -4.40 -40.88 1.58
N VAL A 43 -4.67 -39.63 1.17
CA VAL A 43 -3.68 -38.81 0.47
C VAL A 43 -2.45 -38.55 1.34
N ARG A 44 -2.64 -38.16 2.60
CA ARG A 44 -1.53 -37.93 3.55
C ARG A 44 -0.69 -39.19 3.79
N MET A 45 -1.34 -40.34 3.97
CA MET A 45 -0.64 -41.61 4.18
C MET A 45 0.19 -42.00 2.95
N VAL A 46 -0.35 -41.82 1.73
CA VAL A 46 0.41 -42.07 0.49
C VAL A 46 1.59 -41.10 0.36
N PHE A 47 1.39 -39.82 0.69
CA PHE A 47 2.45 -38.81 0.69
C PHE A 47 3.60 -39.16 1.65
N GLU A 48 3.30 -39.48 2.90
CA GLU A 48 4.32 -39.86 3.89
C GLU A 48 5.03 -41.17 3.51
N MET A 49 4.31 -42.17 3.00
CA MET A 49 4.93 -43.42 2.54
C MET A 49 5.90 -43.21 1.37
N CYS A 50 5.58 -42.30 0.42
CA CYS A 50 6.52 -41.96 -0.66
C CYS A 50 7.78 -41.27 -0.09
N LYS A 51 7.61 -40.40 0.90
CA LYS A 51 8.73 -39.68 1.55
C LYS A 51 9.66 -40.60 2.34
N GLU A 52 9.12 -41.63 3.00
CA GLU A 52 9.89 -42.58 3.82
C GLU A 52 10.58 -43.69 3.01
N ALA A 53 10.11 -43.95 1.78
CA ALA A 53 10.60 -45.04 0.94
C ALA A 53 12.04 -44.80 0.43
N LYS A 54 13.03 -45.28 1.18
CA LYS A 54 14.44 -45.30 0.72
C LYS A 54 14.62 -46.34 -0.39
N GLY A 55 14.71 -45.88 -1.65
CA GLY A 55 15.13 -46.68 -2.81
C GLY A 55 14.02 -47.13 -3.78
N ALA A 56 12.77 -47.21 -3.34
CA ALA A 56 11.59 -47.49 -4.19
C ALA A 56 10.72 -46.24 -4.45
N ASN A 57 11.22 -45.06 -4.05
CA ASN A 57 10.48 -43.80 -4.09
C ASN A 57 9.95 -43.48 -5.50
N ASP A 58 10.79 -43.59 -6.53
CA ASP A 58 10.43 -43.17 -7.89
C ASP A 58 9.32 -44.06 -8.48
N GLU A 59 9.31 -45.36 -8.21
CA GLU A 59 8.27 -46.28 -8.68
C GLU A 59 6.95 -46.07 -7.93
N MET A 60 7.00 -45.86 -6.61
CA MET A 60 5.82 -45.53 -5.81
C MET A 60 5.24 -44.18 -6.23
N VAL A 61 6.07 -43.17 -6.44
CA VAL A 61 5.66 -41.85 -6.94
C VAL A 61 5.03 -41.99 -8.33
N ALA A 62 5.64 -42.72 -9.26
CA ALA A 62 5.10 -42.93 -10.60
C ALA A 62 3.72 -43.62 -10.60
N ARG A 63 3.45 -44.51 -9.63
CA ARG A 63 2.13 -45.15 -9.44
C ARG A 63 1.10 -44.23 -8.79
N ALA A 64 1.51 -43.41 -7.82
CA ALA A 64 0.64 -42.46 -7.13
C ALA A 64 0.26 -41.26 -8.01
N PHE A 65 1.18 -40.78 -8.84
CA PHE A 65 1.04 -39.53 -9.58
C PHE A 65 -0.24 -39.46 -10.45
N PRO A 66 -0.56 -40.47 -11.28
CA PRO A 66 -1.77 -40.42 -12.13
C PRO A 66 -3.06 -40.42 -11.32
N VAL A 67 -3.08 -41.10 -10.17
CA VAL A 67 -4.24 -41.15 -9.28
C VAL A 67 -4.45 -39.78 -8.62
N MET A 68 -3.38 -39.18 -8.11
CA MET A 68 -3.40 -37.83 -7.51
C MET A 68 -3.81 -36.76 -8.53
N SER A 69 -3.29 -36.84 -9.76
CA SER A 69 -3.63 -35.91 -10.84
C SER A 69 -5.10 -35.99 -11.23
N LYS A 70 -5.65 -37.20 -11.41
CA LYS A 70 -7.09 -37.39 -11.69
C LYS A 70 -7.96 -36.88 -10.53
N LEU A 71 -7.57 -37.20 -9.30
CA LEU A 71 -8.29 -36.73 -8.12
C LEU A 71 -8.29 -35.19 -8.04
N PHE A 72 -7.14 -34.56 -8.29
CA PHE A 72 -7.00 -33.11 -8.33
C PHE A 72 -7.96 -32.48 -9.36
N GLN A 73 -7.95 -32.98 -10.60
CA GLN A 73 -8.81 -32.45 -11.67
C GLN A 73 -10.31 -32.61 -11.35
N ARG A 74 -10.70 -33.76 -10.81
CA ARG A 74 -12.09 -34.02 -10.40
C ARG A 74 -12.53 -33.07 -9.28
N CYS A 75 -11.70 -32.90 -8.26
CA CYS A 75 -11.96 -31.99 -7.14
C CYS A 75 -11.99 -30.52 -7.59
N ALA A 76 -11.09 -30.11 -8.48
CA ALA A 76 -11.06 -28.76 -9.02
C ALA A 76 -12.27 -28.43 -9.92
N ALA A 77 -12.80 -29.43 -10.63
CA ALA A 77 -13.98 -29.31 -11.49
C ALA A 77 -15.32 -29.49 -10.75
N ALA A 78 -15.31 -29.84 -9.46
CA ALA A 78 -16.52 -30.14 -8.70
C ALA A 78 -17.46 -28.91 -8.64
N PRO A 79 -18.79 -29.08 -8.77
CA PRO A 79 -19.75 -27.96 -8.77
C PRO A 79 -19.72 -27.11 -7.50
N THR A 80 -20.15 -25.84 -7.62
CA THR A 80 -20.27 -24.83 -6.55
C THR A 80 -21.16 -25.24 -5.36
N LEU A 81 -22.03 -26.23 -5.55
CA LEU A 81 -22.98 -26.74 -4.56
C LEU A 81 -22.39 -27.76 -3.57
N SER A 82 -21.12 -28.12 -3.70
CA SER A 82 -20.42 -28.96 -2.72
C SER A 82 -20.35 -28.26 -1.36
N THR A 83 -20.86 -28.91 -0.33
CA THR A 83 -20.88 -28.42 1.07
C THR A 83 -19.57 -28.68 1.81
N ALA A 84 -18.62 -29.42 1.24
CA ALA A 84 -17.40 -29.83 1.92
C ALA A 84 -16.17 -29.08 1.38
N SER A 85 -15.33 -28.58 2.30
CA SER A 85 -14.12 -27.83 1.97
C SER A 85 -13.12 -28.70 1.20
N THR A 86 -12.94 -28.43 -0.09
CA THR A 86 -12.04 -29.22 -0.95
C THR A 86 -10.61 -28.68 -0.92
N GLY A 87 -10.43 -27.43 -0.45
CA GLY A 87 -9.14 -26.72 -0.49
C GLY A 87 -8.01 -27.41 0.26
N VAL A 88 -8.26 -27.96 1.45
CA VAL A 88 -7.22 -28.64 2.24
C VAL A 88 -6.71 -29.92 1.55
N LEU A 89 -7.61 -30.65 0.88
CA LEU A 89 -7.25 -31.83 0.10
C LEU A 89 -6.39 -31.44 -1.10
N LEU A 90 -6.83 -30.44 -1.88
CA LEU A 90 -6.10 -29.95 -3.05
C LEU A 90 -4.72 -29.40 -2.68
N LEU A 91 -4.58 -28.66 -1.57
CA LEU A 91 -3.29 -28.20 -1.06
C LEU A 91 -2.36 -29.36 -0.72
N THR A 92 -2.89 -30.45 -0.15
CA THR A 92 -2.09 -31.64 0.16
C THR A 92 -1.60 -32.32 -1.13
N ILE A 93 -2.44 -32.39 -2.16
CA ILE A 93 -2.06 -32.93 -3.47
C ILE A 93 -1.04 -32.01 -4.18
N LEU A 94 -1.19 -30.69 -4.07
CA LEU A 94 -0.22 -29.73 -4.61
C LEU A 94 1.14 -29.86 -3.93
N GLN A 95 1.18 -30.10 -2.61
CA GLN A 95 2.44 -30.38 -1.92
C GLN A 95 3.11 -31.63 -2.48
N PHE A 96 2.35 -32.69 -2.77
CA PHE A 96 2.86 -33.88 -3.47
C PHE A 96 3.45 -33.53 -4.84
N PHE A 97 2.78 -32.70 -5.65
CA PHE A 97 3.31 -32.26 -6.94
C PHE A 97 4.58 -31.43 -6.82
N LEU A 98 4.69 -30.56 -5.81
CA LEU A 98 5.90 -29.75 -5.60
C LEU A 98 7.10 -30.54 -5.08
N ASP A 99 6.87 -31.62 -4.33
CA ASP A 99 7.95 -32.41 -3.74
C ASP A 99 8.43 -33.54 -4.64
N PHE A 100 7.54 -34.12 -5.44
CA PHE A 100 7.84 -35.27 -6.29
C PHE A 100 7.71 -35.00 -7.80
N GLY A 101 7.32 -33.79 -8.21
CA GLY A 101 7.09 -33.44 -9.62
C GLY A 101 8.31 -33.61 -10.50
N GLU A 102 9.52 -33.34 -9.99
CA GLU A 102 10.77 -33.52 -10.73
C GLU A 102 11.01 -34.99 -11.12
N ALA A 103 10.66 -35.95 -10.24
CA ALA A 103 10.83 -37.38 -10.50
C ALA A 103 9.98 -37.89 -11.67
N VAL A 104 8.87 -37.21 -11.97
CA VAL A 104 7.92 -37.58 -13.03
C VAL A 104 7.89 -36.53 -14.17
N LEU A 105 8.81 -35.56 -14.16
CA LEU A 105 8.86 -34.44 -15.12
C LEU A 105 7.53 -33.70 -15.24
N HIS A 106 6.80 -33.56 -14.12
CA HIS A 106 5.52 -32.86 -14.09
C HIS A 106 5.71 -31.36 -13.84
N ASP A 107 5.10 -30.53 -14.69
CA ASP A 107 4.98 -29.10 -14.48
C ASP A 107 3.77 -28.78 -13.59
N ALA A 108 4.04 -28.37 -12.35
CA ALA A 108 3.00 -28.03 -11.38
C ALA A 108 2.34 -26.66 -11.63
N ASP A 109 2.83 -25.82 -12.55
CA ASP A 109 2.31 -24.46 -12.79
C ASP A 109 0.81 -24.48 -13.13
N GLY A 110 0.39 -25.38 -14.02
CA GLY A 110 -1.00 -25.53 -14.42
C GLY A 110 -1.90 -25.90 -13.24
N SER A 111 -1.49 -26.88 -12.43
CA SER A 111 -2.25 -27.31 -11.25
C SER A 111 -2.30 -26.22 -10.18
N LEU A 112 -1.20 -25.50 -9.93
CA LEU A 112 -1.17 -24.36 -9.01
C LEU A 112 -2.17 -23.29 -9.46
N LYS A 113 -2.11 -22.85 -10.73
CA LYS A 113 -3.04 -21.86 -11.28
C LYS A 113 -4.50 -22.32 -11.20
N THR A 114 -4.78 -23.59 -11.47
CA THR A 114 -6.12 -24.16 -11.33
C THR A 114 -6.63 -24.11 -9.89
N PHE A 115 -5.77 -24.37 -8.90
CA PHE A 115 -6.17 -24.23 -7.49
C PHE A 115 -6.59 -22.80 -7.15
N PHE A 116 -5.79 -21.79 -7.55
CA PHE A 116 -6.12 -20.40 -7.30
C PHE A 116 -7.42 -19.98 -8.02
N ARG A 117 -7.57 -20.34 -9.30
CA ARG A 117 -8.72 -19.96 -10.12
C ARG A 117 -10.02 -20.63 -9.75
N SER A 118 -9.97 -21.90 -9.38
CA SER A 118 -11.18 -22.73 -9.21
C SER A 118 -11.51 -22.97 -7.76
N CYS A 119 -10.54 -23.33 -6.92
CA CYS A 119 -10.81 -23.70 -5.53
C CYS A 119 -10.73 -22.48 -4.61
N LEU A 120 -9.58 -21.79 -4.59
CA LEU A 120 -9.38 -20.68 -3.67
C LEU A 120 -10.35 -19.53 -3.93
N SER A 121 -10.69 -19.26 -5.20
CA SER A 121 -11.71 -18.27 -5.58
C SER A 121 -13.10 -18.55 -4.99
N ARG A 122 -13.41 -19.80 -4.65
CA ARG A 122 -14.68 -20.22 -4.02
C ARG A 122 -14.60 -20.34 -2.50
N GLU A 123 -13.44 -20.69 -1.97
CA GLU A 123 -13.23 -21.03 -0.57
C GLU A 123 -12.35 -20.01 0.19
N PHE A 124 -12.03 -18.85 -0.40
CA PHE A 124 -11.18 -17.84 0.26
C PHE A 124 -11.75 -17.32 1.59
N ALA A 125 -13.06 -17.42 1.79
CA ALA A 125 -13.74 -17.02 3.03
C ALA A 125 -13.73 -18.12 4.12
N ASP A 126 -13.31 -19.35 3.79
CA ASP A 126 -13.12 -20.41 4.79
C ASP A 126 -11.80 -20.18 5.55
N PRO A 127 -11.83 -19.98 6.89
CA PRO A 127 -10.64 -19.68 7.68
C PRO A 127 -9.61 -20.81 7.67
N ILE A 128 -10.03 -22.07 7.55
CA ILE A 128 -9.12 -23.22 7.54
C ILE A 128 -8.37 -23.25 6.21
N VAL A 129 -9.09 -23.11 5.09
CA VAL A 129 -8.49 -23.09 3.75
C VAL A 129 -7.57 -21.89 3.60
N ALA A 130 -7.99 -20.72 4.10
CA ALA A 130 -7.21 -19.50 4.09
C ALA A 130 -5.87 -19.67 4.84
N GLU A 131 -5.92 -20.18 6.07
CA GLU A 131 -4.72 -20.43 6.88
C GLU A 131 -3.77 -21.42 6.19
N ARG A 132 -4.30 -22.56 5.74
CA ARG A 132 -3.50 -23.60 5.08
C ARG A 132 -2.90 -23.12 3.76
N THR A 133 -3.58 -22.24 3.03
CA THR A 133 -3.05 -21.63 1.81
C THR A 133 -1.84 -20.75 2.12
N LEU A 134 -1.92 -19.91 3.16
CA LEU A 134 -0.79 -19.07 3.57
C LEU A 134 0.38 -19.92 4.07
N GLU A 135 0.13 -20.96 4.86
CA GLU A 135 1.17 -21.89 5.32
C GLU A 135 1.87 -22.60 4.16
N PHE A 136 1.10 -23.04 3.16
CA PHE A 136 1.64 -23.66 1.95
C PHE A 136 2.56 -22.69 1.19
N LEU A 137 2.16 -21.43 1.04
CA LEU A 137 2.99 -20.40 0.39
C LEU A 137 4.27 -20.10 1.17
N ILE A 138 4.20 -20.00 2.51
CA ILE A 138 5.36 -19.74 3.37
C ILE A 138 6.34 -20.92 3.31
N MET A 139 5.84 -22.15 3.43
CA MET A 139 6.65 -23.37 3.41
C MET A 139 7.41 -23.52 2.08
N ASN A 140 6.75 -23.21 0.96
CA ASN A 140 7.29 -23.41 -0.37
C ASN A 140 7.87 -22.13 -1.01
N LYS A 141 8.08 -21.06 -0.23
CA LYS A 141 8.46 -19.73 -0.74
C LYS A 141 9.63 -19.74 -1.72
N MET A 142 10.67 -20.53 -1.44
CA MET A 142 11.88 -20.59 -2.28
C MET A 142 11.60 -21.28 -3.61
N LYS A 143 10.85 -22.39 -3.61
CA LYS A 143 10.44 -23.10 -4.83
C LYS A 143 9.49 -22.24 -5.67
N ILE A 144 8.55 -21.55 -5.02
CA ILE A 144 7.60 -20.66 -5.71
C ILE A 144 8.33 -19.49 -6.37
N LEU A 145 9.27 -18.85 -5.68
CA LEU A 145 10.05 -17.73 -6.24
C LEU A 145 10.95 -18.15 -7.41
N SER A 146 11.52 -19.36 -7.37
CA SER A 146 12.45 -19.84 -8.39
C SER A 146 11.75 -20.46 -9.59
N CYS A 147 10.73 -21.30 -9.38
CA CYS A 147 10.07 -22.06 -10.43
C CYS A 147 8.78 -21.41 -10.94
N PHE A 148 8.07 -20.63 -10.10
CA PHE A 148 6.75 -20.07 -10.42
C PHE A 148 6.64 -18.56 -10.08
N PRO A 149 7.57 -17.71 -10.55
CA PRO A 149 7.70 -16.32 -10.09
C PRO A 149 6.46 -15.45 -10.38
N THR A 150 5.62 -15.82 -11.34
CA THR A 150 4.42 -15.07 -11.71
C THR A 150 3.17 -15.49 -10.95
N LEU A 151 3.17 -16.64 -10.27
CA LEU A 151 1.97 -17.22 -9.67
C LEU A 151 1.36 -16.31 -8.59
N VAL A 152 2.13 -16.00 -7.54
CA VAL A 152 1.64 -15.19 -6.42
C VAL A 152 1.36 -13.74 -6.84
N PRO A 153 2.20 -13.09 -7.68
CA PRO A 153 1.88 -11.78 -8.24
C PRO A 153 0.63 -11.73 -9.12
N GLN A 154 0.26 -12.80 -9.82
CA GLN A 154 -0.93 -12.84 -10.66
C GLN A 154 -2.21 -12.88 -9.82
N PHE A 155 -2.22 -13.70 -8.76
CA PHE A 155 -3.39 -13.95 -7.89
C PHE A 155 -3.36 -13.13 -6.60
N PHE A 156 -2.58 -12.05 -6.56
CA PHE A 156 -2.52 -11.16 -5.40
C PHE A 156 -3.90 -10.60 -4.99
N PRO A 157 -4.84 -10.26 -5.91
CA PRO A 157 -6.16 -9.77 -5.51
C PRO A 157 -6.96 -10.80 -4.73
N LEU A 158 -6.89 -12.07 -5.12
CA LEU A 158 -7.54 -13.17 -4.42
C LEU A 158 -6.95 -13.37 -3.01
N LEU A 159 -5.63 -13.24 -2.85
CA LEU A 159 -5.00 -13.27 -1.53
C LEU A 159 -5.43 -12.09 -0.64
N LEU A 160 -5.70 -10.92 -1.24
CA LEU A 160 -6.28 -9.79 -0.51
C LEU A 160 -7.74 -10.03 -0.09
N LYS A 161 -8.53 -10.74 -0.91
CA LYS A 161 -9.88 -11.17 -0.51
C LYS A 161 -9.83 -12.17 0.65
N LEU A 162 -8.90 -13.13 0.58
CA LEU A 162 -8.66 -14.10 1.64
C LEU A 162 -8.39 -13.39 2.98
N ILE A 163 -7.48 -12.43 3.02
CA ILE A 163 -7.19 -11.70 4.27
C ILE A 163 -8.35 -10.77 4.69
N ALA A 164 -9.04 -10.14 3.72
CA ALA A 164 -10.21 -9.31 3.98
C ALA A 164 -11.41 -10.11 4.56
N SER A 165 -11.50 -11.40 4.26
CA SER A 165 -12.53 -12.30 4.80
C SER A 165 -12.20 -12.89 6.16
N ASN A 166 -10.94 -13.17 6.44
CA ASN A 166 -10.53 -13.92 7.64
C ASN A 166 -9.89 -13.03 8.73
N GLY A 167 -9.52 -11.80 8.40
CA GLY A 167 -9.15 -10.77 9.36
C GLY A 167 -7.83 -11.01 10.10
N GLU A 168 -7.73 -10.51 11.33
CA GLU A 168 -6.48 -10.36 12.09
C GLU A 168 -5.78 -11.70 12.42
N ARG A 169 -6.51 -12.82 12.42
CA ARG A 169 -5.94 -14.15 12.72
C ARG A 169 -4.77 -14.52 11.81
N LEU A 170 -4.78 -14.02 10.58
CA LEU A 170 -3.80 -14.35 9.55
C LEU A 170 -2.80 -13.23 9.27
N ASP A 171 -2.83 -12.13 10.04
CA ASP A 171 -2.01 -10.93 9.81
C ASP A 171 -0.51 -11.25 9.71
N ASN A 172 0.03 -11.96 10.72
CA ASN A 172 1.46 -12.32 10.75
C ASN A 172 1.86 -13.20 9.56
N LYS A 173 1.07 -14.23 9.26
CA LYS A 173 1.35 -15.15 8.13
C LYS A 173 1.25 -14.41 6.79
N PHE A 174 0.27 -13.50 6.65
CA PHE A 174 0.11 -12.71 5.44
C PHE A 174 1.27 -11.73 5.24
N SER A 175 1.78 -11.10 6.31
CA SER A 175 2.98 -10.26 6.26
C SER A 175 4.22 -11.01 5.74
N GLU A 176 4.35 -12.31 6.01
CA GLU A 176 5.43 -13.14 5.44
C GLU A 176 5.25 -13.45 3.95
N VAL A 177 4.00 -13.57 3.50
CA VAL A 177 3.65 -13.84 2.09
C VAL A 177 3.69 -12.57 1.24
N LEU A 178 3.42 -11.40 1.82
CA LEU A 178 3.29 -10.13 1.10
C LEU A 178 4.47 -9.81 0.14
N PRO A 179 5.76 -10.01 0.51
CA PRO A 179 6.88 -9.79 -0.40
C PRO A 179 6.82 -10.67 -1.66
N LEU A 180 6.23 -11.87 -1.59
CA LEU A 180 6.07 -12.79 -2.73
C LEU A 180 5.11 -12.23 -3.79
N MET A 181 4.21 -11.32 -3.40
CA MET A 181 3.25 -10.69 -4.31
C MET A 181 3.90 -9.55 -5.11
N MET A 182 5.12 -9.11 -4.75
CA MET A 182 5.79 -7.96 -5.36
C MET A 182 6.60 -8.38 -6.60
N SER A 183 6.07 -8.05 -7.77
CA SER A 183 6.75 -8.21 -9.07
C SER A 183 6.63 -6.93 -9.89
N ALA A 184 7.39 -6.79 -10.97
CA ALA A 184 7.32 -5.60 -11.84
C ALA A 184 5.89 -5.26 -12.31
N GLY A 185 5.05 -6.27 -12.59
CA GLY A 185 3.67 -6.09 -13.05
C GLY A 185 2.63 -5.90 -11.94
N SER A 186 2.92 -6.37 -10.72
CA SER A 186 2.00 -6.28 -9.58
C SER A 186 2.38 -5.17 -8.59
N PHE A 187 3.58 -4.60 -8.68
CA PHE A 187 4.12 -3.66 -7.68
C PHE A 187 3.21 -2.45 -7.43
N LEU A 188 2.82 -1.71 -8.48
CA LEU A 188 1.95 -0.54 -8.36
C LEU A 188 0.49 -0.91 -8.04
N PRO A 189 -0.13 -1.89 -8.73
CA PRO A 189 -1.47 -2.36 -8.36
C PRO A 189 -1.59 -2.82 -6.91
N LEU A 190 -0.58 -3.54 -6.40
CA LEU A 190 -0.57 -4.04 -5.03
C LEU A 190 -0.59 -2.90 -4.01
N PHE A 191 0.21 -1.84 -4.21
CA PHE A 191 0.17 -0.66 -3.33
C PHE A 191 -1.26 -0.07 -3.23
N LEU A 192 -1.92 0.11 -4.38
CA LEU A 192 -3.27 0.63 -4.43
C LEU A 192 -4.25 -0.30 -3.71
N SER A 193 -4.16 -1.60 -3.94
CA SER A 193 -5.06 -2.58 -3.30
C SER A 193 -4.81 -2.76 -1.80
N LEU A 194 -3.58 -2.58 -1.31
CA LEU A 194 -3.29 -2.54 0.13
C LEU A 194 -3.89 -1.31 0.81
N MET A 195 -3.77 -0.14 0.16
CA MET A 195 -4.43 1.10 0.61
C MET A 195 -5.96 0.96 0.61
N ASP A 196 -6.50 0.21 -0.37
CA ASP A 196 -7.93 0.01 -0.58
C ASP A 196 -8.47 -1.23 0.17
N LEU A 197 -7.68 -1.88 1.04
CA LEU A 197 -8.12 -3.07 1.75
C LEU A 197 -9.43 -2.86 2.56
N PRO A 198 -9.64 -1.73 3.26
CA PRO A 198 -10.92 -1.45 3.90
C PRO A 198 -12.08 -1.34 2.90
N MET A 199 -11.83 -0.81 1.70
CA MET A 199 -12.84 -0.78 0.63
C MET A 199 -13.19 -2.17 0.14
N LEU A 200 -12.20 -3.06 0.06
CA LEU A 200 -12.42 -4.44 -0.33
C LEU A 200 -13.32 -5.16 0.69
N VAL A 201 -13.14 -4.89 1.98
CA VAL A 201 -14.05 -5.42 3.02
C VAL A 201 -15.48 -4.89 2.80
N VAL A 202 -15.65 -3.59 2.62
CA VAL A 202 -16.98 -2.99 2.35
C VAL A 202 -17.63 -3.61 1.10
N ALA A 203 -16.85 -3.82 0.04
CA ALA A 203 -17.30 -4.48 -1.18
C ALA A 203 -17.78 -5.91 -0.93
N LEU A 204 -16.96 -6.72 -0.23
CA LEU A 204 -17.28 -8.12 0.06
C LEU A 204 -18.52 -8.24 0.95
N GLU A 205 -18.64 -7.40 1.98
CA GLU A 205 -19.82 -7.41 2.84
C GLU A 205 -21.09 -6.94 2.12
N LYS A 206 -20.97 -6.04 1.13
CA LYS A 206 -22.12 -5.65 0.29
C LYS A 206 -22.60 -6.84 -0.54
N VAL A 207 -21.66 -7.63 -1.10
CA VAL A 207 -21.99 -8.85 -1.86
C VAL A 207 -22.57 -9.95 -0.95
N GLU A 208 -22.03 -10.13 0.26
CA GLU A 208 -22.57 -11.09 1.25
C GLU A 208 -24.02 -10.78 1.62
N ARG A 209 -24.34 -9.49 1.81
CA ARG A 209 -25.71 -9.07 2.12
C ARG A 209 -26.67 -9.29 0.96
N SER A 210 -26.22 -9.18 -0.30
CA SER A 210 -27.07 -9.38 -1.47
C SER A 210 -27.22 -10.84 -1.89
N SER A 211 -26.20 -11.68 -1.66
CA SER A 211 -26.11 -13.02 -2.26
C SER A 211 -26.02 -14.16 -1.23
N GLY A 212 -25.99 -13.86 0.07
CA GLY A 212 -25.77 -14.83 1.14
C GLY A 212 -24.28 -15.15 1.36
N THR A 213 -23.99 -16.22 2.08
CA THR A 213 -22.61 -16.61 2.44
C THR A 213 -21.73 -16.80 1.20
N LEU A 214 -20.53 -16.19 1.18
CA LEU A 214 -19.55 -16.27 0.08
C LEU A 214 -18.85 -17.65 -0.05
N ILE A 215 -19.16 -18.60 0.83
CA ILE A 215 -18.56 -19.94 0.79
C ILE A 215 -19.25 -20.73 -0.32
N GLY A 216 -18.49 -21.14 -1.34
CA GLY A 216 -18.95 -22.00 -2.42
C GLY A 216 -19.56 -21.27 -3.64
N SER A 217 -19.99 -20.01 -3.49
CA SER A 217 -20.49 -19.19 -4.60
C SER A 217 -19.34 -18.48 -5.32
N SER A 218 -19.11 -18.81 -6.60
CA SER A 218 -18.13 -18.06 -7.39
C SER A 218 -18.71 -16.67 -7.71
N LEU A 219 -17.96 -15.60 -7.39
CA LEU A 219 -18.32 -14.21 -7.72
C LEU A 219 -18.59 -14.03 -9.23
N ALA A 220 -17.94 -14.83 -10.09
CA ALA A 220 -18.15 -14.84 -11.54
C ALA A 220 -19.57 -15.32 -11.94
N THR A 221 -20.19 -16.21 -11.16
CA THR A 221 -21.58 -16.66 -11.39
C THR A 221 -22.60 -15.58 -11.00
N ILE A 222 -22.29 -14.75 -9.99
CA ILE A 222 -23.13 -13.61 -9.55
C ILE A 222 -23.15 -12.52 -10.63
N GLN A 223 -22.03 -12.31 -11.35
CA GLN A 223 -21.98 -11.39 -12.49
C GLN A 223 -22.77 -11.89 -13.71
N LYS A 224 -22.97 -13.20 -13.84
CA LYS A 224 -23.60 -13.81 -15.02
C LYS A 224 -25.13 -13.93 -14.91
N SER A 225 -25.71 -13.77 -13.73
CA SER A 225 -27.16 -13.95 -13.48
C SER A 225 -28.04 -12.76 -13.90
N ALA A 226 -27.48 -11.56 -14.11
CA ALA A 226 -28.26 -10.40 -14.54
C ALA A 226 -28.74 -10.47 -16.01
N ALA A 227 -27.98 -11.14 -16.89
CA ALA A 227 -28.34 -11.28 -18.31
C ALA A 227 -29.54 -12.24 -18.58
N PRO A 228 -29.64 -13.42 -17.94
CA PRO A 228 -30.77 -14.33 -18.17
C PRO A 228 -32.09 -13.84 -17.54
N GLU A 229 -32.07 -13.12 -16.41
CA GLU A 229 -33.28 -12.57 -15.80
C GLU A 229 -33.89 -11.44 -16.66
N MET A 230 -33.07 -10.57 -17.24
CA MET A 230 -33.54 -9.52 -18.14
C MET A 230 -34.10 -10.07 -19.46
N LEU A 231 -33.54 -11.18 -19.95
CA LEU A 231 -34.10 -11.92 -21.10
C LEU A 231 -35.41 -12.63 -20.75
N LEU A 232 -35.53 -13.23 -19.56
CA LEU A 232 -36.78 -13.83 -19.06
C LEU A 232 -37.86 -12.76 -18.86
N ALA A 233 -37.52 -11.60 -18.31
CA ALA A 233 -38.44 -10.48 -18.13
C ALA A 233 -38.90 -9.89 -19.47
N LEU A 234 -37.99 -9.73 -20.45
CA LEU A 234 -38.34 -9.30 -21.81
C LEU A 234 -39.18 -10.33 -22.57
N MET A 235 -38.94 -11.63 -22.32
CA MET A 235 -39.76 -12.71 -22.89
C MET A 235 -41.16 -12.75 -22.26
N ASP A 236 -41.27 -12.53 -20.94
CA ASP A 236 -42.57 -12.42 -20.25
C ASP A 236 -43.32 -11.14 -20.65
N GLU A 237 -42.64 -10.01 -20.87
CA GLU A 237 -43.24 -8.77 -21.38
C GLU A 237 -43.78 -8.97 -22.81
N ALA A 238 -43.01 -9.63 -23.68
CA ALA A 238 -43.43 -9.95 -25.04
C ALA A 238 -44.57 -10.99 -25.10
N TYR A 239 -44.72 -11.82 -24.06
CA TYR A 239 -45.74 -12.88 -24.01
C TYR A 239 -47.01 -12.45 -23.26
N THR A 240 -46.91 -11.54 -22.30
CA THR A 240 -48.04 -11.11 -21.45
C THR A 240 -48.56 -9.70 -21.76
N GLY A 241 -47.81 -8.88 -22.51
CA GLY A 241 -48.28 -7.59 -23.03
C GLY A 241 -48.52 -6.49 -22.00
N SER A 242 -48.06 -6.65 -20.75
CA SER A 242 -48.21 -5.64 -19.71
C SER A 242 -47.06 -4.63 -19.77
N ALA A 243 -47.34 -3.42 -20.26
CA ALA A 243 -46.43 -2.29 -20.15
C ALA A 243 -46.28 -1.87 -18.68
N ILE A 244 -45.05 -1.60 -18.25
CA ILE A 244 -44.75 -1.03 -16.93
C ILE A 244 -45.40 0.36 -16.85
N GLU A 245 -46.45 0.51 -16.04
CA GLU A 245 -47.00 1.82 -15.67
C GLU A 245 -46.01 2.53 -14.73
N ASP A 246 -45.59 3.74 -15.11
CA ASP A 246 -44.84 4.68 -14.27
C ASP A 246 -45.64 5.01 -13.00
N GLN A 247 -45.33 4.35 -11.88
CA GLN A 247 -46.01 4.59 -10.62
C GLN A 247 -45.34 5.72 -9.84
N SER A 248 -45.76 6.96 -10.14
CA SER A 248 -45.56 8.11 -9.25
C SER A 248 -46.57 8.05 -8.10
N GLY A 249 -46.10 8.04 -6.84
CA GLY A 249 -46.89 8.48 -5.68
C GLY A 249 -47.00 7.54 -4.48
N ASN A 250 -46.07 7.73 -3.52
CA ASN A 250 -46.30 7.82 -2.07
C ASN A 250 -46.88 6.61 -1.28
N SER A 251 -46.00 5.82 -0.64
CA SER A 251 -46.14 5.43 0.78
C SER A 251 -44.78 4.95 1.32
N GLY A 252 -44.53 5.18 2.62
CA GLY A 252 -43.22 5.12 3.24
C GLY A 252 -42.69 3.72 3.61
N SER A 253 -41.44 3.73 4.05
CA SER A 253 -40.67 2.64 4.68
C SER A 253 -40.45 1.38 3.84
N ASP A 254 -39.37 1.38 3.07
CA ASP A 254 -38.25 0.43 3.20
C ASP A 254 -37.20 0.83 2.16
N ASP A 255 -36.07 1.36 2.63
CA ASP A 255 -34.93 1.75 1.79
C ASP A 255 -34.16 0.48 1.39
N SER A 256 -34.76 -0.30 0.50
CA SER A 256 -34.12 -1.44 -0.17
C SER A 256 -34.53 -1.46 -1.64
N GLY A 257 -34.14 -0.41 -2.35
CA GLY A 257 -34.16 -0.43 -3.81
C GLY A 257 -33.29 -1.58 -4.36
N PRO A 258 -33.63 -2.18 -5.51
CA PRO A 258 -32.81 -3.21 -6.13
C PRO A 258 -31.45 -2.63 -6.53
N LEU A 259 -30.44 -2.96 -5.73
CA LEU A 259 -29.05 -3.27 -6.09
C LEU A 259 -28.44 -2.46 -7.25
N ASP A 260 -27.83 -1.32 -6.93
CA ASP A 260 -26.79 -0.75 -7.80
C ASP A 260 -25.47 -1.53 -7.59
N LEU A 261 -25.44 -2.76 -8.12
CA LEU A 261 -24.24 -3.57 -8.38
C LEU A 261 -23.51 -3.09 -9.65
N ALA A 262 -24.00 -2.02 -10.30
CA ALA A 262 -23.49 -1.50 -11.56
C ALA A 262 -22.36 -0.48 -11.42
N ASP A 263 -21.80 -0.25 -10.22
CA ASP A 263 -20.58 0.56 -10.10
C ASP A 263 -19.37 -0.26 -10.59
N PRO A 264 -18.79 0.08 -11.76
CA PRO A 264 -17.71 -0.69 -12.37
C PRO A 264 -16.49 -0.84 -11.45
N MET A 265 -16.33 0.05 -10.46
CA MET A 265 -15.23 0.01 -9.52
C MET A 265 -15.31 -1.16 -8.52
N PHE A 266 -16.51 -1.45 -7.99
CA PHE A 266 -16.67 -2.57 -7.05
C PHE A 266 -16.41 -3.90 -7.76
N LEU A 267 -16.85 -4.02 -9.02
CA LEU A 267 -16.56 -5.18 -9.84
C LEU A 267 -15.06 -5.33 -10.14
N ASP A 268 -14.36 -4.22 -10.37
CA ASP A 268 -12.90 -4.24 -10.58
C ASP A 268 -12.14 -4.69 -9.33
N LEU A 269 -12.59 -4.28 -8.14
CA LEU A 269 -12.01 -4.70 -6.86
C LEU A 269 -12.22 -6.20 -6.57
N LEU A 270 -13.25 -6.78 -7.19
CA LEU A 270 -13.63 -8.18 -7.04
C LEU A 270 -13.07 -9.07 -8.16
N LYS A 271 -12.15 -8.60 -9.01
CA LYS A 271 -11.43 -9.49 -9.91
C LYS A 271 -10.37 -10.29 -9.16
N ASP A 272 -10.18 -11.56 -9.57
CA ASP A 272 -9.20 -12.46 -8.96
C ASP A 272 -7.82 -12.39 -9.63
N GLU A 273 -7.76 -11.87 -10.85
CA GLU A 273 -6.54 -11.75 -11.64
C GLU A 273 -6.09 -10.28 -11.76
N ASN A 274 -4.78 -10.09 -11.77
CA ASN A 274 -4.16 -8.80 -12.04
C ASN A 274 -4.13 -8.52 -13.56
N ASP A 275 -5.26 -8.14 -14.15
CA ASP A 275 -5.39 -7.84 -15.60
C ASP A 275 -4.89 -6.43 -16.01
N GLY A 276 -4.13 -5.76 -15.14
CA GLY A 276 -3.70 -4.38 -15.36
C GLY A 276 -4.78 -3.40 -14.93
N ILE A 277 -4.67 -2.88 -13.70
CA ILE A 277 -5.67 -1.99 -13.10
C ILE A 277 -5.63 -0.60 -13.77
N ALA A 278 -6.80 -0.11 -14.22
CA ALA A 278 -7.01 1.28 -14.59
C ALA A 278 -7.02 2.19 -13.34
N ALA A 279 -6.48 3.41 -13.45
CA ALA A 279 -6.37 4.33 -12.31
C ALA A 279 -7.73 4.58 -11.63
N LYS A 280 -7.86 4.15 -10.37
CA LYS A 280 -9.11 4.25 -9.59
C LYS A 280 -9.40 5.71 -9.20
N HIS A 281 -10.55 6.23 -9.62
CA HIS A 281 -10.99 7.60 -9.28
C HIS A 281 -11.72 7.66 -7.95
N TRP A 282 -10.98 7.78 -6.84
CA TRP A 282 -11.51 8.02 -5.48
C TRP A 282 -12.37 9.29 -5.34
N THR A 283 -12.43 10.13 -6.38
CA THR A 283 -13.17 11.39 -6.43
C THR A 283 -14.58 11.24 -6.98
N SER A 284 -15.07 10.03 -7.28
CA SER A 284 -16.46 9.85 -7.73
C SER A 284 -17.44 10.14 -6.59
N PRO A 285 -18.54 10.89 -6.85
CA PRO A 285 -19.59 11.17 -5.86
C PRO A 285 -20.19 9.90 -5.24
N THR A 286 -20.35 8.84 -6.04
CA THR A 286 -20.94 7.55 -5.63
C THR A 286 -20.14 6.83 -4.55
N ILE A 287 -18.80 6.94 -4.61
CA ILE A 287 -17.90 6.32 -3.63
C ILE A 287 -17.96 7.11 -2.33
N SER A 288 -18.00 8.44 -2.42
CA SER A 288 -18.05 9.31 -1.25
C SER A 288 -19.33 9.07 -0.44
N SER A 289 -20.47 8.91 -1.11
CA SER A 289 -21.73 8.58 -0.44
C SER A 289 -21.72 7.17 0.16
N THR A 290 -21.19 6.17 -0.55
CA THR A 290 -21.09 4.78 -0.05
C THR A 290 -20.15 4.67 1.15
N LEU A 291 -19.02 5.37 1.11
CA LEU A 291 -18.07 5.48 2.22
C LEU A 291 -18.68 6.16 3.43
N GLN A 292 -19.43 7.24 3.21
CA GLN A 292 -20.09 7.97 4.27
C GLN A 292 -21.21 7.13 4.90
N ALA A 293 -21.95 6.34 4.10
CA ALA A 293 -22.92 5.37 4.59
C ALA A 293 -22.26 4.26 5.41
N ALA A 294 -21.13 3.71 4.95
CA ALA A 294 -20.38 2.70 5.68
C ALA A 294 -19.88 3.21 7.04
N LEU A 295 -19.43 4.47 7.10
CA LEU A 295 -19.00 5.11 8.36
C LEU A 295 -20.16 5.38 9.33
N ASN A 296 -21.35 5.69 8.81
CA ASN A 296 -22.53 5.98 9.63
C ASN A 296 -23.19 4.72 10.19
N SER A 297 -22.92 3.55 9.59
CA SER A 297 -23.37 2.24 10.06
C SER A 297 -22.45 1.67 11.16
N PRO A 298 -22.95 0.78 12.05
CA PRO A 298 -22.09 0.09 13.01
C PRO A 298 -21.00 -0.70 12.26
N GLN A 299 -19.75 -0.31 12.45
CA GLN A 299 -18.61 -0.94 11.78
C GLN A 299 -18.51 -2.42 12.16
N SER A 300 -18.44 -3.28 11.14
CA SER A 300 -18.17 -4.70 11.31
C SER A 300 -16.79 -4.93 11.94
N ASP A 301 -16.61 -6.07 12.60
CA ASP A 301 -15.31 -6.42 13.17
C ASP A 301 -14.26 -6.66 12.08
N ARG A 302 -14.66 -7.16 10.91
CA ARG A 302 -13.79 -7.29 9.72
C ARG A 302 -13.27 -5.94 9.24
N LEU A 303 -14.14 -4.92 9.17
CA LEU A 303 -13.73 -3.57 8.77
C LEU A 303 -12.75 -2.99 9.79
N LYS A 304 -13.06 -3.07 11.09
CA LYS A 304 -12.15 -2.61 12.16
C LYS A 304 -10.78 -3.28 12.09
N GLN A 305 -10.74 -4.59 11.81
CA GLN A 305 -9.48 -5.33 11.65
C GLN A 305 -8.73 -4.85 10.41
N SER A 306 -9.39 -4.70 9.26
CA SER A 306 -8.75 -4.22 8.03
C SER A 306 -8.13 -2.82 8.17
N LEU A 307 -8.78 -1.91 8.92
CA LEU A 307 -8.25 -0.58 9.23
C LEU A 307 -6.97 -0.64 10.08
N LYS A 308 -6.78 -1.69 10.89
CA LYS A 308 -5.54 -1.92 11.65
C LYS A 308 -4.46 -2.61 10.82
N MET A 309 -4.83 -3.57 9.98
CA MET A 309 -3.91 -4.40 9.20
C MET A 309 -3.30 -3.65 8.01
N ALA A 310 -4.08 -2.85 7.29
CA ALA A 310 -3.61 -2.15 6.09
C ALA A 310 -2.35 -1.27 6.33
N PRO A 311 -2.26 -0.42 7.38
CA PRO A 311 -1.03 0.30 7.70
C PRO A 311 0.16 -0.60 8.02
N HIS A 312 -0.07 -1.78 8.62
CA HIS A 312 0.97 -2.75 8.90
C HIS A 312 1.51 -3.36 7.61
N PHE A 313 0.64 -3.82 6.70
CA PHE A 313 1.03 -4.33 5.39
C PHE A 313 1.74 -3.27 4.54
N LEU A 314 1.30 -2.02 4.57
CA LEU A 314 2.02 -0.93 3.92
C LEU A 314 3.44 -0.75 4.47
N SER A 315 3.64 -0.97 5.77
CA SER A 315 4.98 -0.90 6.38
C SER A 315 5.89 -2.00 5.83
N VAL A 316 5.38 -3.23 5.72
CA VAL A 316 6.12 -4.37 5.14
C VAL A 316 6.40 -4.14 3.65
N TYR A 317 5.39 -3.68 2.89
CA TYR A 317 5.52 -3.35 1.48
C TYR A 317 6.59 -2.27 1.24
N PHE A 318 6.57 -1.17 1.99
CA PHE A 318 7.54 -0.10 1.84
C PHE A 318 8.94 -0.50 2.29
N ALA A 319 9.08 -1.26 3.37
CA ALA A 319 10.38 -1.78 3.80
C ALA A 319 10.99 -2.70 2.73
N THR A 320 10.17 -3.56 2.12
CA THR A 320 10.60 -4.45 1.02
C THR A 320 10.93 -3.64 -0.24
N ALA A 321 10.12 -2.64 -0.59
CA ALA A 321 10.36 -1.76 -1.73
C ALA A 321 11.69 -0.99 -1.59
N LEU A 322 11.96 -0.45 -0.40
CA LEU A 322 13.19 0.28 -0.12
C LEU A 322 14.43 -0.61 -0.10
N ARG A 323 14.29 -1.92 0.15
CA ARG A 323 15.41 -2.87 0.16
C ARG A 323 15.69 -3.48 -1.21
N ASP A 324 14.65 -3.98 -1.88
CA ASP A 324 14.80 -4.94 -2.98
C ASP A 324 14.44 -4.36 -4.36
N VAL A 325 13.69 -3.25 -4.42
CA VAL A 325 13.15 -2.70 -5.68
C VAL A 325 14.08 -1.67 -6.30
N ASN A 326 14.16 -1.62 -7.63
CA ASN A 326 14.99 -0.69 -8.39
C ASN A 326 14.45 0.75 -8.41
N ASN A 327 15.31 1.71 -8.78
CA ASN A 327 14.97 3.13 -8.77
C ASN A 327 13.84 3.47 -9.77
N SER A 328 13.75 2.78 -10.91
CA SER A 328 12.68 3.03 -11.89
C SER A 328 11.29 2.72 -11.35
N LEU A 329 11.14 1.61 -10.61
CA LEU A 329 9.87 1.25 -9.99
C LEU A 329 9.55 2.18 -8.82
N LEU A 330 10.55 2.59 -8.03
CA LEU A 330 10.37 3.63 -7.00
C LEU A 330 9.91 4.97 -7.60
N CYS A 331 10.53 5.40 -8.70
CA CYS A 331 10.10 6.58 -9.47
C CYS A 331 8.65 6.48 -9.93
N ALA A 332 8.19 5.29 -10.34
CA ALA A 332 6.81 5.08 -10.74
C ALA A 332 5.84 5.08 -9.54
N LEU A 333 6.26 4.57 -8.38
CA LEU A 333 5.42 4.49 -7.17
C LEU A 333 5.22 5.84 -6.48
N ILE A 334 6.24 6.68 -6.42
CA ILE A 334 6.19 7.96 -5.67
C ILE A 334 5.03 8.87 -6.13
N PRO A 335 4.80 9.12 -7.43
CA PRO A 335 3.66 9.90 -7.89
C PRO A 335 2.30 9.28 -7.50
N VAL A 336 2.22 7.95 -7.49
CA VAL A 336 1.02 7.22 -7.06
C VAL A 336 0.78 7.41 -5.57
N VAL A 337 1.83 7.32 -4.74
CA VAL A 337 1.77 7.64 -3.29
C VAL A 337 1.32 9.07 -3.05
N MET A 338 1.89 10.05 -3.77
CA MET A 338 1.49 11.46 -3.69
C MET A 338 0.02 11.66 -4.07
N SER A 339 -0.46 10.97 -5.10
CA SER A 339 -1.86 11.05 -5.55
C SER A 339 -2.83 10.49 -4.51
N ARG A 340 -2.43 9.44 -3.79
CA ARG A 340 -3.27 8.78 -2.78
C ARG A 340 -3.18 9.41 -1.39
N TYR A 341 -2.28 10.37 -1.17
CA TYR A 341 -2.02 10.98 0.13
C TYR A 341 -3.25 11.62 0.80
N ALA A 342 -4.18 12.17 0.00
CA ALA A 342 -5.45 12.73 0.49
C ALA A 342 -6.68 11.90 0.08
N ALA A 343 -6.50 10.81 -0.66
CA ALA A 343 -7.56 9.99 -1.24
C ALA A 343 -7.49 8.56 -0.68
N MET A 344 -8.07 8.37 0.51
CA MET A 344 -8.08 7.12 1.25
C MET A 344 -9.39 6.94 2.02
N PHE A 345 -9.57 5.77 2.62
CA PHE A 345 -10.76 5.46 3.43
C PHE A 345 -10.94 6.50 4.56
N PRO A 346 -12.13 7.13 4.71
CA PRO A 346 -12.36 8.29 5.57
C PRO A 346 -12.44 7.98 7.08
N ASP A 347 -11.57 7.12 7.60
CA ASP A 347 -11.37 6.92 9.04
C ASP A 347 -10.19 7.76 9.55
N LYS A 348 -10.36 8.45 10.70
CA LYS A 348 -9.37 9.42 11.20
C LYS A 348 -8.07 8.75 11.64
N ASP A 349 -8.17 7.66 12.40
CA ASP A 349 -7.01 6.95 12.96
C ASP A 349 -6.24 6.21 11.87
N PHE A 350 -6.96 5.53 10.99
CA PHE A 350 -6.42 4.92 9.78
C PHE A 350 -5.71 5.96 8.91
N SER A 351 -6.39 7.06 8.57
CA SER A 351 -5.82 8.09 7.69
C SER A 351 -4.56 8.73 8.28
N PHE A 352 -4.49 8.88 9.61
CA PHE A 352 -3.30 9.37 10.27
C PHE A 352 -2.14 8.37 10.18
N LYS A 353 -2.38 7.09 10.51
CA LYS A 353 -1.37 6.02 10.44
C LYS A 353 -0.84 5.83 9.02
N VAL A 354 -1.74 5.79 8.03
CA VAL A 354 -1.38 5.64 6.62
C VAL A 354 -0.55 6.83 6.15
N ARG A 355 -1.00 8.07 6.37
CA ARG A 355 -0.22 9.26 5.98
C ARG A 355 1.17 9.27 6.58
N LYS A 356 1.31 8.88 7.87
CA LYS A 356 2.62 8.72 8.50
C LYS A 356 3.50 7.73 7.72
N ARG A 357 2.97 6.56 7.36
CA ARG A 357 3.71 5.57 6.55
C ARG A 357 4.07 6.07 5.16
N LEU A 358 3.16 6.78 4.48
CA LEU A 358 3.45 7.39 3.18
C LEU A 358 4.58 8.42 3.30
N SER A 359 4.54 9.29 4.32
CA SER A 359 5.58 10.28 4.57
C SER A 359 6.93 9.64 4.89
N ASP A 360 6.96 8.66 5.80
CA ASP A 360 8.17 7.92 6.17
C ASP A 360 8.79 7.25 4.92
N PHE A 361 7.97 6.65 4.06
CA PHE A 361 8.40 6.07 2.79
C PHE A 361 8.95 7.11 1.82
N LEU A 362 8.24 8.22 1.58
CA LEU A 362 8.67 9.28 0.66
C LEU A 362 10.04 9.83 1.06
N LEU A 363 10.22 10.17 2.34
CA LEU A 363 11.49 10.68 2.87
C LEU A 363 12.61 9.66 2.71
N SER A 364 12.34 8.39 3.06
CA SER A 364 13.32 7.31 2.93
C SER A 364 13.69 7.01 1.47
N ALA A 365 12.73 7.11 0.55
CA ALA A 365 12.96 6.90 -0.88
C ALA A 365 13.84 8.00 -1.47
N PHE A 366 13.59 9.26 -1.12
CA PHE A 366 14.44 10.38 -1.54
C PHE A 366 15.82 10.33 -0.89
N GLN A 367 15.93 9.90 0.36
CA GLN A 367 17.21 9.69 1.02
C GLN A 367 18.02 8.57 0.35
N ARG A 368 17.37 7.45 0.00
CA ARG A 368 18.00 6.32 -0.71
C ARG A 368 18.49 6.73 -2.10
N SER A 369 17.75 7.58 -2.81
CA SER A 369 18.10 8.00 -4.18
C SER A 369 17.66 9.43 -4.45
N PRO A 370 18.50 10.43 -4.12
CA PRO A 370 18.23 11.85 -4.33
C PRO A 370 17.84 12.20 -5.76
N ASP A 371 18.47 11.59 -6.77
CA ASP A 371 18.24 11.84 -8.20
C ASP A 371 16.76 11.70 -8.61
N ILE A 372 15.98 10.90 -7.87
CA ILE A 372 14.54 10.73 -8.10
C ILE A 372 13.78 12.06 -8.00
N ILE A 373 14.22 12.98 -7.15
CA ILE A 373 13.63 14.32 -7.03
C ILE A 373 13.73 15.07 -8.36
N ALA A 374 14.88 14.98 -9.02
CA ALA A 374 15.09 15.62 -10.31
C ALA A 374 14.21 14.99 -11.40
N LEU A 375 14.12 13.65 -11.41
CA LEU A 375 13.26 12.90 -12.34
C LEU A 375 11.77 13.21 -12.15
N LEU A 376 11.34 13.42 -10.90
CA LEU A 376 9.94 13.68 -10.53
C LEU A 376 9.62 15.17 -10.35
N LYS A 377 10.42 16.07 -10.93
CA LYS A 377 10.22 17.53 -10.88
C LYS A 377 8.75 17.92 -11.06
N LYS A 378 8.13 17.50 -12.18
CA LYS A 378 6.76 17.90 -12.54
C LYS A 378 5.71 17.38 -11.53
N PRO A 379 5.64 16.07 -11.21
CA PRO A 379 4.76 15.59 -10.14
C PRO A 379 4.93 16.32 -8.80
N ILE A 380 6.17 16.66 -8.43
CA ILE A 380 6.46 17.37 -7.18
C ILE A 380 5.93 18.81 -7.25
N THR A 381 6.20 19.55 -8.33
CA THR A 381 5.75 20.94 -8.49
C THR A 381 4.22 21.04 -8.55
N ASP A 382 3.56 20.10 -9.24
CA ASP A 382 2.10 20.04 -9.32
C ASP A 382 1.49 19.88 -7.91
N ARG A 383 2.07 19.00 -7.08
CA ARG A 383 1.60 18.77 -5.71
C ARG A 383 1.87 19.94 -4.77
N LEU A 384 2.95 20.70 -4.98
CA LEU A 384 3.21 21.92 -4.22
C LEU A 384 2.16 23.01 -4.52
N GLY A 385 1.72 23.15 -5.77
CA GLY A 385 0.68 24.11 -6.15
C GLY A 385 -0.69 23.79 -5.53
N GLU A 386 -1.00 22.51 -5.37
CA GLU A 386 -2.26 22.03 -4.77
C GLU A 386 -2.31 22.11 -3.23
N ALA A 387 -1.28 22.64 -2.57
CA ALA A 387 -1.18 22.66 -1.11
C ALA A 387 -2.23 23.54 -0.41
N HIS A 388 -2.92 24.39 -1.18
CA HIS A 388 -3.90 25.35 -0.67
C HIS A 388 -5.22 24.67 -0.26
N GLY A 389 -5.71 24.98 0.95
CA GLY A 389 -7.07 24.63 1.41
C GLY A 389 -7.25 23.23 2.02
N ASN A 390 -6.43 22.24 1.68
CA ASN A 390 -6.52 20.88 2.23
C ASN A 390 -5.34 20.56 3.18
N PRO A 391 -5.57 20.28 4.48
CA PRO A 391 -4.50 20.06 5.44
C PRO A 391 -3.65 18.84 5.12
N ALA A 392 -4.22 17.78 4.53
CA ALA A 392 -3.43 16.62 4.09
C ALA A 392 -2.49 17.00 2.94
N LYS A 393 -2.96 17.77 1.95
CA LYS A 393 -2.10 18.25 0.86
C LYS A 393 -1.00 19.19 1.37
N THR A 394 -1.32 20.03 2.36
CA THR A 394 -0.31 20.88 3.02
C THR A 394 0.77 20.05 3.71
N GLU A 395 0.42 19.00 4.47
CA GLU A 395 1.42 18.11 5.09
C GLU A 395 2.32 17.43 4.05
N LEU A 396 1.76 16.92 2.95
CA LEU A 396 2.57 16.37 1.85
C LEU A 396 3.54 17.44 1.31
N ALA A 397 3.07 18.66 1.07
CA ALA A 397 3.90 19.75 0.58
C ALA A 397 5.05 20.09 1.54
N LEU A 398 4.87 19.98 2.87
CA LEU A 398 5.96 20.15 3.85
C LEU A 398 7.06 19.11 3.67
N HIS A 399 6.68 17.84 3.53
CA HIS A 399 7.63 16.75 3.31
C HIS A 399 8.39 16.93 1.99
N LEU A 400 7.69 17.37 0.93
CA LEU A 400 8.32 17.65 -0.37
C LEU A 400 9.27 18.85 -0.31
N CYS A 401 8.88 19.95 0.34
CA CYS A 401 9.76 21.11 0.55
C CYS A 401 11.02 20.72 1.33
N TRP A 402 10.86 19.91 2.38
CA TRP A 402 12.00 19.41 3.14
C TRP A 402 12.92 18.57 2.26
N ALA A 403 12.38 17.62 1.49
CA ALA A 403 13.18 16.72 0.64
C ALA A 403 13.93 17.50 -0.46
N ILE A 404 13.27 18.48 -1.10
CA ILE A 404 13.89 19.38 -2.09
C ILE A 404 15.09 20.10 -1.48
N GLY A 405 14.91 20.70 -0.29
CA GLY A 405 15.97 21.44 0.38
C GLY A 405 17.11 20.54 0.83
N GLU A 406 16.80 19.41 1.48
CA GLU A 406 17.79 18.48 2.04
C GLU A 406 18.69 17.86 0.96
N HIS A 407 18.10 17.50 -0.18
CA HIS A 407 18.79 16.81 -1.25
C HIS A 407 19.16 17.70 -2.43
N GLY A 408 19.06 19.03 -2.27
CA GLY A 408 19.47 19.97 -3.31
C GLY A 408 18.75 19.76 -4.65
N ALA A 409 17.45 19.43 -4.63
CA ALA A 409 16.65 19.10 -5.82
C ALA A 409 17.19 17.93 -6.68
N GLY A 410 17.89 16.99 -6.06
CA GLY A 410 18.44 15.80 -6.72
C GLY A 410 19.97 15.71 -6.68
N GLY A 411 20.63 16.74 -6.18
CA GLY A 411 22.08 16.81 -6.01
C GLY A 411 22.73 17.89 -6.88
N ILE A 412 24.04 18.05 -6.74
CA ILE A 412 24.80 19.17 -7.32
C ILE A 412 24.83 19.15 -8.86
N ASN A 413 24.56 17.99 -9.47
CA ASN A 413 24.59 17.80 -10.91
C ASN A 413 23.30 18.27 -11.62
N HIS A 414 22.19 18.45 -10.89
CA HIS A 414 20.86 18.74 -11.46
C HIS A 414 20.51 20.24 -11.41
N LYS A 415 21.43 21.09 -11.86
CA LYS A 415 21.31 22.57 -11.74
C LYS A 415 20.05 23.13 -12.40
N ASP A 416 19.74 22.68 -13.62
CA ASP A 416 18.57 23.19 -14.35
C ASP A 416 17.25 22.83 -13.65
N VAL A 417 17.16 21.60 -13.14
CA VAL A 417 16.00 21.15 -12.37
C VAL A 417 15.90 21.91 -11.04
N ALA A 418 17.02 22.14 -10.35
CA ALA A 418 17.05 22.93 -9.14
C ALA A 418 16.57 24.37 -9.38
N ARG A 419 16.95 24.99 -10.50
CA ARG A 419 16.49 26.33 -10.90
C ARG A 419 14.99 26.38 -11.13
N GLU A 420 14.43 25.42 -11.86
CA GLU A 420 12.99 25.34 -12.10
C GLU A 420 12.19 25.06 -10.82
N ILE A 421 12.68 24.18 -9.95
CA ILE A 421 12.03 23.93 -8.65
C ILE A 421 12.10 25.19 -7.78
N PHE A 422 13.23 25.89 -7.78
CA PHE A 422 13.37 27.17 -7.10
C PHE A 422 12.34 28.19 -7.60
N GLU A 423 12.12 28.28 -8.91
CA GLU A 423 11.11 29.16 -9.51
C GLU A 423 9.71 28.88 -9.00
N ASN A 424 9.33 27.60 -8.90
CA ASN A 424 8.05 27.18 -8.37
C ASN A 424 7.90 27.50 -6.86
N LEU A 425 8.96 27.28 -6.08
CA LEU A 425 8.98 27.65 -4.65
C LEU A 425 8.89 29.17 -4.45
N GLU A 426 9.57 29.93 -5.29
CA GLU A 426 9.51 31.39 -5.28
C GLU A 426 8.12 31.90 -5.68
N LEU A 427 7.49 31.30 -6.69
CA LEU A 427 6.12 31.62 -7.09
C LEU A 427 5.16 31.38 -5.92
N LEU A 428 5.21 30.19 -5.30
CA LEU A 428 4.41 29.85 -4.14
C LEU A 428 4.61 30.86 -2.99
N LEU A 429 5.87 31.27 -2.74
CA LEU A 429 6.19 32.27 -1.74
C LEU A 429 5.53 33.63 -2.05
N TYR A 430 5.61 34.09 -3.30
CA TYR A 430 5.06 35.38 -3.71
C TYR A 430 3.54 35.41 -3.79
N GLU A 431 2.89 34.34 -4.23
CA GLU A 431 1.41 34.22 -4.20
C GLU A 431 0.87 34.36 -2.78
N ASN A 432 1.53 33.70 -1.82
CA ASN A 432 1.17 33.77 -0.41
C ASN A 432 1.45 35.16 0.20
N LEU A 433 2.54 35.82 -0.21
CA LEU A 433 2.84 37.21 0.18
C LEU A 433 1.80 38.21 -0.38
N ALA A 434 1.38 38.05 -1.63
CA ALA A 434 0.37 38.90 -2.26
C ALA A 434 -1.00 38.72 -1.58
N THR A 435 -1.40 37.48 -1.33
CA THR A 435 -2.66 37.14 -0.63
C THR A 435 -2.73 37.77 0.77
N SER A 436 -1.61 37.81 1.49
CA SER A 436 -1.50 38.49 2.79
C SER A 436 -1.70 40.01 2.69
N ARG A 437 -1.27 40.65 1.61
CA ARG A 437 -1.39 42.10 1.39
C ARG A 437 -2.78 42.54 0.95
N LEU A 438 -3.44 41.72 0.14
CA LEU A 438 -4.75 42.02 -0.44
C LEU A 438 -5.92 41.83 0.54
N GLY A 439 -5.71 41.26 1.73
CA GLY A 439 -6.77 41.08 2.73
C GLY A 439 -7.90 40.13 2.32
N LEU A 440 -7.80 39.50 1.13
CA LEU A 440 -8.85 38.69 0.49
C LEU A 440 -9.22 37.38 1.22
N SER A 441 -8.55 37.06 2.33
CA SER A 441 -8.96 35.95 3.21
C SER A 441 -9.93 36.38 4.33
N GLN A 442 -10.34 37.65 4.38
CA GLN A 442 -11.37 38.12 5.30
C GLN A 442 -12.73 38.15 4.58
N GLU A 443 -13.43 37.02 4.55
CA GLU A 443 -14.89 37.11 4.65
C GLU A 443 -15.25 37.20 6.14
N PRO A 444 -15.74 38.35 6.62
CA PRO A 444 -16.11 38.52 8.02
C PRO A 444 -17.51 37.90 8.20
N GLY A 445 -17.59 36.61 8.48
CA GLY A 445 -18.91 36.00 8.68
C GLY A 445 -18.99 34.58 9.26
N PHE A 446 -17.99 33.70 9.06
CA PHE A 446 -18.14 32.30 9.46
C PHE A 446 -16.82 31.65 9.90
N ASP A 447 -16.82 31.03 11.08
CA ASP A 447 -15.78 30.16 11.68
C ASP A 447 -14.37 30.73 11.97
N SER A 448 -14.27 31.55 13.03
CA SER A 448 -13.02 32.09 13.59
C SER A 448 -11.94 31.03 13.89
N MET A 449 -12.32 29.82 14.34
CA MET A 449 -11.36 28.75 14.70
C MET A 449 -10.76 28.04 13.47
N GLY A 450 -11.53 27.92 12.37
CA GLY A 450 -11.04 27.34 11.12
C GLY A 450 -10.04 28.28 10.41
N ALA A 451 -10.29 29.59 10.48
CA ALA A 451 -9.44 30.61 9.88
C ALA A 451 -8.05 30.70 10.55
N THR A 452 -7.98 30.59 11.88
CA THR A 452 -6.69 30.62 12.61
C THR A 452 -5.84 29.37 12.35
N SER A 453 -6.46 28.19 12.31
CA SER A 453 -5.79 26.93 11.96
C SER A 453 -5.21 26.96 10.54
N ARG A 454 -6.00 27.42 9.55
CA ARG A 454 -5.52 27.58 8.16
C ARG A 454 -4.34 28.54 8.08
N LYS A 455 -4.44 29.71 8.70
CA LYS A 455 -3.33 30.69 8.75
C LYS A 455 -2.06 30.10 9.37
N SER A 456 -2.19 29.34 10.46
CA SER A 456 -1.04 28.67 11.09
C SER A 456 -0.42 27.59 10.20
N SER A 457 -1.24 26.79 9.52
CA SER A 457 -0.76 25.75 8.58
C SER A 457 -0.02 26.36 7.37
N GLN A 458 -0.52 27.48 6.85
CA GLN A 458 0.09 28.24 5.77
C GLN A 458 1.41 28.88 6.20
N ALA A 459 1.48 29.46 7.39
CA ALA A 459 2.73 29.96 7.95
C ALA A 459 3.78 28.85 8.12
N ARG A 460 3.35 27.65 8.53
CA ARG A 460 4.24 26.48 8.62
C ARG A 460 4.73 26.05 7.23
N LEU A 461 3.89 26.08 6.19
CA LEU A 461 4.32 25.82 4.81
C LEU A 461 5.35 26.84 4.33
N LEU A 462 5.09 28.14 4.51
CA LEU A 462 6.03 29.19 4.12
C LEU A 462 7.37 29.08 4.84
N CYS A 463 7.35 28.68 6.12
CA CYS A 463 8.54 28.37 6.88
C CYS A 463 9.40 27.28 6.22
N PHE A 464 8.78 26.22 5.68
CA PHE A 464 9.49 25.16 4.94
C PHE A 464 9.95 25.63 3.56
N VAL A 465 9.14 26.42 2.85
CA VAL A 465 9.52 27.00 1.55
C VAL A 465 10.74 27.90 1.68
N VAL A 466 10.76 28.79 2.68
CA VAL A 466 11.90 29.66 2.99
C VAL A 466 13.16 28.85 3.32
N THR A 467 13.03 27.78 4.10
CA THR A 467 14.14 26.85 4.38
C THR A 467 14.62 26.14 3.11
N ALA A 468 13.70 25.65 2.27
CA ALA A 468 14.04 24.96 1.04
C ALA A 468 14.78 25.88 0.06
N ILE A 469 14.31 27.12 -0.12
CA ILE A 469 14.98 28.18 -0.90
C ILE A 469 16.40 28.41 -0.38
N ALA A 470 16.58 28.51 0.94
CA ALA A 470 17.89 28.75 1.53
C ALA A 470 18.86 27.57 1.35
N LYS A 471 18.38 26.34 1.57
CA LYS A 471 19.17 25.12 1.35
C LYS A 471 19.52 24.91 -0.12
N LEU A 472 18.56 25.12 -1.04
CA LEU A 472 18.82 25.06 -2.48
C LEU A 472 19.88 26.06 -2.92
N ALA A 473 19.83 27.30 -2.42
CA ALA A 473 20.83 28.32 -2.72
C ALA A 473 22.21 28.01 -2.13
N THR A 474 22.26 27.26 -1.03
CA THR A 474 23.51 26.78 -0.42
C THR A 474 24.12 25.63 -1.23
N CYS A 475 23.28 24.76 -1.79
CA CYS A 475 23.72 23.66 -2.67
C CYS A 475 24.09 24.16 -4.09
N HIS A 476 23.31 25.10 -4.63
CA HIS A 476 23.46 25.66 -5.97
C HIS A 476 23.73 27.16 -5.90
N ASN A 477 25.02 27.53 -5.84
CA ASN A 477 25.47 28.91 -5.63
C ASN A 477 24.92 29.93 -6.66
N GLU A 478 24.55 29.50 -7.86
CA GLU A 478 23.93 30.37 -8.88
C GLU A 478 22.56 30.93 -8.45
N LEU A 479 21.86 30.25 -7.54
CA LEU A 479 20.55 30.66 -7.04
C LEU A 479 20.69 31.66 -5.87
N LEU A 480 21.88 31.83 -5.31
CA LEU A 480 22.11 32.63 -4.10
C LEU A 480 21.66 34.10 -4.21
N PRO A 481 21.97 34.85 -5.29
CA PRO A 481 21.50 36.23 -5.43
C PRO A 481 19.97 36.31 -5.46
N ARG A 482 19.32 35.36 -6.15
CA ARG A 482 17.86 35.28 -6.26
C ARG A 482 17.23 34.96 -4.91
N ALA A 483 17.76 33.97 -4.19
CA ALA A 483 17.32 33.60 -2.84
C ALA A 483 17.39 34.78 -1.87
N ARG A 484 18.49 35.54 -1.88
CA ARG A 484 18.62 36.76 -1.07
C ARG A 484 17.51 37.77 -1.36
N VAL A 485 17.16 37.97 -2.63
CA VAL A 485 16.06 38.88 -3.02
C VAL A 485 14.71 38.35 -2.53
N SER A 486 14.43 37.05 -2.73
CA SER A 486 13.17 36.43 -2.29
C SER A 486 13.00 36.53 -0.77
N LEU A 487 14.04 36.19 -0.01
CA LEU A 487 14.05 36.28 1.46
C LEU A 487 13.97 37.73 1.96
N ALA A 488 14.66 38.67 1.31
CA ALA A 488 14.60 40.09 1.68
C ALA A 488 13.19 40.66 1.49
N LYS A 489 12.45 40.22 0.47
CA LYS A 489 11.04 40.60 0.28
C LYS A 489 10.15 40.07 1.41
N VAL A 490 10.39 38.84 1.88
CA VAL A 490 9.70 38.25 3.04
C VAL A 490 9.99 39.05 4.30
N ALA A 491 11.27 39.33 4.59
CA ALA A 491 11.71 40.09 5.76
C ALA A 491 11.16 41.53 5.79
N ARG A 492 10.93 42.13 4.62
CA ARG A 492 10.30 43.46 4.50
C ARG A 492 8.77 43.42 4.58
N SER A 493 8.14 42.25 4.46
CA SER A 493 6.69 42.10 4.52
C SER A 493 6.21 42.08 5.96
N ARG A 494 5.65 43.20 6.44
CA ARG A 494 5.18 43.38 7.83
C ARG A 494 3.90 42.60 8.18
N THR A 495 3.25 41.97 7.20
CA THR A 495 1.94 41.30 7.35
C THR A 495 2.02 39.78 7.50
N LEU A 496 3.23 39.22 7.52
CA LEU A 496 3.43 37.78 7.66
C LEU A 496 3.51 37.34 9.14
N ASP A 497 3.24 36.06 9.37
CA ASP A 497 3.46 35.39 10.65
C ASP A 497 4.91 35.58 11.11
N ARG A 498 5.08 35.93 12.40
CA ARG A 498 6.38 36.21 13.02
C ARG A 498 7.40 35.08 12.79
N ARG A 499 6.96 33.83 12.74
CA ARG A 499 7.83 32.66 12.52
C ARG A 499 8.47 32.68 11.13
N VAL A 500 7.69 33.05 10.11
CA VAL A 500 8.15 33.13 8.72
C VAL A 500 9.11 34.31 8.56
N TRP A 501 8.75 35.45 9.14
CA TRP A 501 9.59 36.65 9.14
C TRP A 501 10.95 36.40 9.81
N GLN A 502 10.95 35.86 11.03
CA GLN A 502 12.18 35.58 11.78
C GLN A 502 13.10 34.67 10.99
N ARG A 503 12.55 33.56 10.48
CA ARG A 503 13.32 32.58 9.70
C ARG A 503 13.95 33.19 8.43
N ALA A 504 13.24 34.07 7.74
CA ALA A 504 13.79 34.76 6.59
C ALA A 504 14.93 35.71 6.97
N CYS A 505 14.80 36.45 8.08
CA CYS A 505 15.87 37.29 8.62
C CYS A 505 17.11 36.46 9.00
N ASP A 506 16.92 35.34 9.70
CA ASP A 506 18.00 34.45 10.13
C ASP A 506 18.78 33.91 8.92
N TYR A 507 18.09 33.44 7.88
CA TYR A 507 18.75 32.94 6.67
C TYR A 507 19.40 34.04 5.84
N LEU A 508 18.85 35.26 5.79
CA LEU A 508 19.53 36.39 5.16
C LEU A 508 20.85 36.73 5.86
N GLY A 509 20.86 36.69 7.20
CA GLY A 509 22.07 36.86 8.00
C GLY A 509 23.08 35.74 7.72
N LEU A 510 22.63 34.49 7.77
CA LEU A 510 23.46 33.31 7.56
C LEU A 510 24.10 33.26 6.16
N MET A 511 23.36 33.67 5.12
CA MET A 511 23.86 33.71 3.74
C MET A 511 25.02 34.69 3.53
N ASN A 512 25.26 35.64 4.45
CA ASN A 512 26.43 36.52 4.41
C ASN A 512 27.73 35.80 4.75
N GLU A 513 27.64 34.64 5.41
CA GLU A 513 28.78 33.81 5.80
C GLU A 513 28.68 32.42 5.13
N PRO A 514 29.20 32.25 3.90
CA PRO A 514 28.99 31.03 3.11
C PRO A 514 29.47 29.74 3.78
N ALA A 515 30.57 29.80 4.55
CA ALA A 515 31.12 28.64 5.24
C ALA A 515 30.20 28.14 6.37
N ILE A 516 29.66 29.07 7.17
CA ILE A 516 28.70 28.76 8.23
C ILE A 516 27.36 28.31 7.61
N CYS A 517 26.93 28.98 6.54
CA CYS A 517 25.75 28.62 5.78
C CYS A 517 25.82 27.18 5.25
N LEU A 518 26.94 26.77 4.65
CA LEU A 518 27.15 25.40 4.18
C LEU A 518 27.18 24.39 5.34
N SER A 519 27.77 24.75 6.48
CA SER A 519 27.82 23.87 7.65
C SER A 519 26.44 23.65 8.31
N VAL A 520 25.56 24.66 8.26
CA VAL A 520 24.22 24.60 8.89
C VAL A 520 23.13 24.11 7.93
N LEU A 521 23.20 24.52 6.66
CA LEU A 521 22.18 24.26 5.63
C LEU A 521 22.62 23.29 4.54
N GLY A 522 23.89 22.89 4.53
CA GLY A 522 24.41 21.92 3.56
C GLY A 522 23.77 20.54 3.70
N PRO A 523 23.81 19.73 2.63
CA PRO A 523 23.23 18.40 2.63
C PRO A 523 23.90 17.49 3.66
N SER A 524 23.11 16.82 4.49
CA SER A 524 23.61 15.91 5.53
C SER A 524 24.36 14.68 4.98
N THR A 525 24.19 14.38 3.69
CA THR A 525 24.85 13.26 2.99
C THR A 525 26.20 13.63 2.36
N ALA A 526 26.59 14.92 2.36
CA ALA A 526 27.91 15.34 1.91
C ALA A 526 28.95 15.05 3.00
N GLN A 527 29.31 13.77 3.13
CA GLN A 527 30.43 13.29 3.92
C GLN A 527 31.78 13.52 3.18
N GLU A 528 31.86 14.58 2.38
CA GLU A 528 33.13 15.09 1.87
C GLU A 528 33.44 16.37 2.63
N ASN A 529 34.48 16.29 3.47
CA ASN A 529 35.09 17.41 4.16
C ASN A 529 35.59 18.44 3.13
N GLY A 530 34.69 19.30 2.66
CA GLY A 530 35.06 20.50 1.93
C GLY A 530 35.85 21.43 2.85
N PRO A 531 36.90 22.12 2.36
CA PRO A 531 37.65 23.08 3.16
C PRO A 531 36.70 24.19 3.66
N GLY A 532 36.61 24.35 4.99
CA GLY A 532 35.77 25.37 5.64
C GLY A 532 34.45 24.87 6.26
N ILE A 533 34.13 23.57 6.20
CA ILE A 533 32.99 23.00 6.93
C ILE A 533 33.35 22.84 8.41
N VAL A 534 32.59 23.50 9.30
CA VAL A 534 32.78 23.40 10.75
C VAL A 534 32.38 22.00 11.21
N ASN A 535 33.34 21.23 11.73
CA ASN A 535 33.07 19.93 12.36
C ASN A 535 32.53 20.14 13.79
N TRP A 536 31.20 20.23 13.91
CA TRP A 536 30.53 20.46 15.20
C TRP A 536 30.80 19.37 16.26
N SER A 537 31.21 18.16 15.85
CA SER A 537 31.57 17.09 16.77
C SER A 537 32.90 17.34 17.51
N GLU A 538 33.78 18.17 16.95
CA GLU A 538 35.01 18.65 17.60
C GLU A 538 34.82 19.99 18.34
N GLY A 539 33.66 20.64 18.18
CA GLY A 539 33.36 21.99 18.67
C GLY A 539 33.42 22.15 20.19
N GLY A 540 33.30 21.06 20.95
CA GLY A 540 33.51 21.07 22.41
C GLY A 540 34.97 21.18 22.84
N THR A 541 35.92 20.89 21.94
CA THR A 541 37.38 20.87 22.24
C THR A 541 38.18 21.96 21.56
N LYS A 542 37.63 22.60 20.52
CA LYS A 542 38.26 23.73 19.82
C LYS A 542 37.39 24.97 20.00
N MET A 543 37.55 25.62 21.16
CA MET A 543 37.01 26.95 21.39
C MET A 543 37.74 27.94 20.47
N VAL A 544 37.15 28.24 19.31
CA VAL A 544 37.52 29.44 18.55
C VAL A 544 36.51 30.49 18.94
N ALA A 545 36.98 31.46 19.73
CA ALA A 545 36.21 32.60 20.18
C ALA A 545 35.65 33.37 18.99
N HIS A 546 34.34 33.29 18.76
CA HIS A 546 33.50 34.36 18.22
C HIS A 546 32.07 34.13 18.70
N ILE A 547 31.76 34.81 19.81
CA ILE A 547 30.47 35.15 20.42
C ILE A 547 29.21 34.51 19.80
N PRO A 548 28.44 33.71 20.56
CA PRO A 548 27.16 33.18 20.11
C PRO A 548 26.05 34.25 19.97
N PHE A 549 25.37 34.25 18.83
CA PHE A 549 24.25 35.15 18.48
C PHE A 549 23.03 35.11 19.43
N TYR A 550 22.95 34.18 20.38
CA TYR A 550 21.83 34.13 21.33
C TYR A 550 21.95 35.16 22.49
N LEU A 551 23.13 35.74 22.71
CA LEU A 551 23.33 36.80 23.74
C LEU A 551 22.89 38.21 23.29
N LEU A 552 22.58 38.40 22.00
CA LEU A 552 22.16 39.70 21.45
C LEU A 552 20.64 39.89 21.37
N ALA A 553 19.85 38.87 21.71
CA ALA A 553 18.39 38.92 21.57
C ALA A 553 17.67 39.66 22.70
N GLU A 554 18.33 39.96 23.83
CA GLU A 554 17.65 40.51 25.02
C GLU A 554 18.01 41.94 25.42
N GLN A 555 18.99 42.60 24.78
CA GLN A 555 19.28 44.01 25.11
C GLN A 555 19.05 44.96 23.93
N LYS A 556 17.98 45.75 24.04
CA LYS A 556 17.75 46.93 23.20
C LYS A 556 18.71 48.05 23.61
N GLY A 557 19.74 48.30 22.79
CA GLY A 557 20.59 49.49 22.90
C GLY A 557 21.92 49.32 22.16
N PRO A 558 22.57 50.40 21.68
CA PRO A 558 23.92 50.31 21.13
C PRO A 558 24.91 49.89 22.24
N PRO A 559 25.92 49.05 21.93
CA PRO A 559 26.82 48.51 22.93
C PRO A 559 27.76 49.63 23.42
N SER A 560 27.53 50.11 24.63
CA SER A 560 28.41 51.06 25.31
C SER A 560 29.13 50.36 26.45
N HIS A 561 29.93 49.33 26.16
CA HIS A 561 31.07 48.90 26.98
C HIS A 561 31.77 47.69 26.32
N ASP A 562 33.11 47.69 26.34
CA ASP A 562 33.91 46.51 26.04
C ASP A 562 33.71 45.48 27.17
N PHE A 563 33.22 44.29 26.81
CA PHE A 563 32.98 43.20 27.77
C PHE A 563 34.29 42.69 28.37
N SER A 564 34.37 42.58 29.70
CA SER A 564 35.52 42.01 30.39
C SER A 564 35.21 40.57 30.84
N TYR A 565 36.27 39.76 30.96
CA TYR A 565 36.19 38.33 31.32
C TYR A 565 35.45 38.05 32.65
N ALA A 566 35.35 39.05 33.53
CA ALA A 566 34.66 38.95 34.81
C ALA A 566 33.11 38.90 34.68
N ASP A 567 32.55 39.28 33.53
CA ASP A 567 31.09 39.34 33.31
C ASP A 567 30.49 37.97 32.92
N LEU A 568 31.34 36.96 32.67
CA LEU A 568 30.95 35.64 32.16
C LEU A 568 30.89 34.53 33.21
N LEU A 569 31.27 34.81 34.46
CA LEU A 569 31.18 33.85 35.55
C LEU A 569 30.11 34.30 36.54
N PRO A 570 29.18 33.42 36.96
CA PRO A 570 28.29 33.75 38.07
C PRO A 570 29.17 33.88 39.33
N ALA A 571 29.11 35.04 39.98
CA ALA A 571 29.53 35.12 41.38
C ALA A 571 28.54 34.30 42.22
N GLU A 572 29.06 33.53 43.18
CA GLU A 572 28.30 32.64 44.06
C GLU A 572 27.08 33.27 44.73
#